data_AF-A0A8D5U8L1-F1
#
_entry.id   AF-A0A8D5U8L1-F1
#
_cell.length_a   1.000
_cell.length_b   1.000
_cell.length_c   1.000
_cell.angle_alpha   90.00
_cell.angle_beta   90.00
_cell.angle_gamma   90.00
#
_symmetry.space_group_name_H-M   'P 1'
#
loop_
_entity.id
_entity.type
_entity.pdbx_description
1 polymer ?
#
loop_
_entity_poly.entity_id
_entity_poly.type
_entity_poly.pdbx_seq_one_letter_code
_entity_poly.pdbx_strand_id
1 'polypeptide(L)'
;MILVPGPKTVGGEYTDDSIMEYANMLDVGDILSLSKKYVSSASKAEVTLISALGLSAAVASAIIAIVIWYEDWERTYDEARKYADTAKNVIDRVRNYLNSTRQYDLLSYVDECVADSISQLGNEALNEDELYNYTIRLCSRTQNNQVYYWAVISD
;
A
#
# COMPACT_ATOMS: atom_id res chain seq x y z
N MET A 1 28.42 -17.00 -26.44
CA MET A 1 27.82 -15.94 -25.61
C MET A 1 26.78 -15.25 -26.47
N ILE A 2 25.49 -15.39 -26.14
CA ILE A 2 24.43 -14.68 -26.86
C ILE A 2 24.34 -13.30 -26.22
N LEU A 3 24.70 -12.26 -26.98
CA LEU A 3 24.45 -10.87 -26.59
C LEU A 3 22.95 -10.62 -26.82
N VAL A 4 22.19 -10.48 -25.74
CA VAL A 4 20.83 -9.95 -25.81
C VAL A 4 20.93 -8.44 -25.66
N PRO A 5 20.64 -7.64 -26.70
CA PRO A 5 20.66 -6.19 -26.60
C PRO A 5 19.53 -5.71 -25.69
N GLY A 6 19.78 -4.69 -24.87
CA GLY A 6 18.77 -4.12 -23.98
C GLY A 6 17.59 -3.47 -24.72
N PRO A 7 16.55 -3.03 -23.98
CA PRO A 7 15.39 -2.39 -24.58
C PRO A 7 15.77 -1.14 -25.37
N LYS A 8 15.12 -0.94 -26.52
CA LYS A 8 15.31 0.28 -27.31
C LYS A 8 14.82 1.50 -26.55
N THR A 9 15.40 2.65 -26.85
CA THR A 9 14.92 3.95 -26.37
C THR A 9 14.38 4.78 -27.53
N VAL A 10 13.38 5.61 -27.24
CA VAL A 10 12.85 6.62 -28.17
C VAL A 10 13.15 7.99 -27.54
N GLY A 11 13.98 8.80 -28.18
CA GLY A 11 14.39 10.09 -27.62
C GLY A 11 15.24 10.00 -26.34
N GLY A 12 15.84 8.84 -26.05
CA GLY A 12 16.62 8.60 -24.83
C GLY A 12 15.81 7.98 -23.67
N GLU A 13 14.51 7.79 -23.85
CA GLU A 13 13.61 7.23 -22.83
C GLU A 13 13.11 5.84 -23.21
N TYR A 14 12.79 5.02 -22.20
CA TYR A 14 12.10 3.74 -22.39
C TYR A 14 10.60 4.00 -22.57
N THR A 15 9.99 3.34 -23.55
CA THR A 15 8.55 3.40 -23.79
C THR A 15 7.91 2.07 -23.43
N ASP A 16 6.60 2.07 -23.19
CA ASP A 16 5.85 0.82 -22.96
C ASP A 16 6.03 -0.19 -24.09
N ASP A 17 6.04 0.29 -25.33
CA ASP A 17 6.25 -0.52 -26.53
C ASP A 17 7.67 -1.09 -26.58
N SER A 18 8.69 -0.31 -26.22
CA SER A 18 10.08 -0.77 -26.27
C SER A 18 10.40 -1.78 -25.16
N ILE A 19 9.78 -1.62 -23.99
CA ILE A 19 9.85 -2.60 -22.91
C ILE A 19 9.11 -3.89 -23.31
N MET A 20 7.95 -3.80 -23.96
CA MET A 20 7.22 -4.97 -24.45
C MET A 20 7.98 -5.70 -25.56
N GLU A 21 8.57 -4.99 -26.52
CA GLU A 21 9.41 -5.58 -27.56
C GLU A 21 10.58 -6.36 -26.93
N TYR A 22 11.25 -5.77 -25.94
CA TYR A 22 12.34 -6.43 -25.22
C TYR A 22 11.87 -7.64 -24.40
N ALA A 23 10.71 -7.54 -23.73
CA ALA A 23 10.13 -8.66 -23.00
C ALA A 23 9.77 -9.84 -23.93
N ASN A 24 9.26 -9.55 -25.14
CA ASN A 24 9.03 -10.56 -26.17
C ASN A 24 10.34 -11.21 -26.65
N MET A 25 11.42 -10.43 -26.81
CA MET A 25 12.75 -10.99 -27.13
C MET A 25 13.29 -11.91 -26.05
N LEU A 26 12.93 -11.67 -24.80
CA LEU A 26 13.28 -12.49 -23.63
C LEU A 26 12.30 -13.64 -23.36
N ASP A 27 11.26 -13.82 -24.19
CA ASP A 27 10.20 -14.82 -24.01
C ASP A 27 9.42 -14.65 -22.69
N VAL A 28 9.32 -13.42 -22.18
CA VAL A 28 8.59 -13.06 -20.95
C VAL A 28 7.49 -12.01 -21.20
N GLY A 29 7.13 -11.77 -22.47
CA GLY A 29 6.12 -10.79 -22.86
C GLY A 29 4.73 -11.06 -22.28
N ASP A 30 4.33 -12.33 -22.23
CA ASP A 30 3.06 -12.75 -21.61
C ASP A 30 3.05 -12.47 -20.11
N ILE A 31 4.19 -12.71 -19.43
CA ILE A 31 4.35 -12.42 -18.00
C ILE A 31 4.25 -10.92 -17.76
N LEU A 32 4.94 -10.10 -18.55
CA LEU A 32 4.85 -8.63 -18.44
C LEU A 32 3.43 -8.13 -18.66
N SER A 33 2.75 -8.64 -19.70
CA SER A 33 1.37 -8.27 -20.02
C SER A 33 0.43 -8.62 -18.87
N LEU A 34 0.60 -9.81 -18.30
CA LEU A 34 -0.16 -10.26 -17.15
C LEU A 34 0.11 -9.39 -15.92
N SER A 35 1.38 -9.11 -15.60
CA SER A 35 1.77 -8.21 -14.50
C SER A 35 1.14 -6.82 -14.65
N LYS A 36 1.15 -6.24 -15.86
CA LYS A 36 0.52 -4.94 -16.13
C LYS A 36 -0.99 -4.96 -15.81
N LYS A 37 -1.69 -6.04 -16.15
CA LYS A 37 -3.12 -6.18 -15.82
C LYS A 37 -3.35 -6.26 -14.31
N TYR A 38 -2.57 -7.06 -13.60
CA TYR A 38 -2.69 -7.17 -12.14
C TYR A 38 -2.42 -5.83 -11.44
N VAL A 39 -1.38 -5.10 -11.86
CA VAL A 39 -1.08 -3.76 -11.32
C VAL A 39 -2.23 -2.79 -11.62
N SER A 40 -2.73 -2.75 -12.86
CA SER A 40 -3.86 -1.88 -13.21
C SER A 40 -5.12 -2.19 -12.41
N SER A 41 -5.38 -3.47 -12.15
CA SER A 41 -6.49 -3.93 -11.33
C SER A 41 -6.33 -3.49 -9.87
N ALA A 42 -5.15 -3.73 -9.27
CA ALA A 42 -4.82 -3.32 -7.91
C ALA A 42 -4.93 -1.80 -7.73
N SER A 43 -4.37 -1.00 -8.64
CA SER A 43 -4.47 0.46 -8.60
C SER A 43 -5.92 0.95 -8.68
N LYS A 44 -6.78 0.29 -9.47
CA LYS A 44 -8.20 0.66 -9.54
C LYS A 44 -8.94 0.29 -8.25
N ALA A 45 -8.64 -0.86 -7.66
CA ALA A 45 -9.17 -1.23 -6.35
C ALA A 45 -8.74 -0.24 -5.26
N GLU A 46 -7.47 0.17 -5.25
CA GLU A 46 -6.92 1.17 -4.31
C GLU A 46 -7.67 2.51 -4.36
N VAL A 47 -7.80 3.09 -5.57
CA VAL A 47 -8.53 4.34 -5.78
C VAL A 47 -9.99 4.23 -5.35
N THR A 48 -10.59 3.05 -5.55
CA THR A 48 -11.97 2.78 -5.12
C THR A 48 -12.08 2.72 -3.60
N LEU A 49 -11.15 2.09 -2.89
CA LEU A 49 -11.12 2.09 -1.41
C LEU A 49 -11.03 3.52 -0.86
N ILE A 50 -10.13 4.34 -1.41
CA ILE A 50 -9.95 5.74 -1.00
C ILE A 50 -11.26 6.51 -1.17
N SER A 51 -11.82 6.48 -2.38
CA SER A 51 -12.99 7.30 -2.73
C SER A 51 -14.31 6.80 -2.10
N ALA A 52 -14.53 5.49 -2.03
CA ALA A 52 -15.78 4.91 -1.53
C ALA A 52 -15.82 4.79 -0.01
N LEU A 53 -14.68 4.51 0.63
CA LEU A 53 -14.62 4.26 2.08
C LEU A 53 -14.01 5.42 2.86
N GLY A 54 -13.42 6.41 2.19
CA GLY A 54 -12.81 7.58 2.83
C GLY A 54 -11.48 7.27 3.51
N LEU A 55 -10.79 6.19 3.09
CA LEU A 55 -9.46 5.86 3.58
C LEU A 55 -8.41 6.82 3.01
N SER A 56 -7.36 7.09 3.78
CA SER A 56 -6.17 7.75 3.23
C SER A 56 -5.42 6.84 2.26
N ALA A 57 -4.62 7.45 1.39
CA ALA A 57 -3.80 6.71 0.43
C ALA A 57 -2.83 5.74 1.10
N ALA A 58 -2.25 6.11 2.25
CA ALA A 58 -1.34 5.25 3.01
C ALA A 58 -2.02 3.95 3.45
N VAL A 59 -3.21 4.05 4.04
CA VAL A 59 -3.97 2.87 4.52
C VAL A 59 -4.45 2.03 3.34
N ALA A 60 -4.96 2.65 2.27
CA ALA A 60 -5.42 1.93 1.08
C ALA A 60 -4.27 1.16 0.40
N SER A 61 -3.11 1.80 0.22
CA SER A 61 -1.92 1.17 -0.35
C SER A 61 -1.41 0.00 0.50
N ALA A 62 -1.35 0.17 1.84
CA ALA A 62 -0.96 -0.90 2.75
C ALA A 62 -1.88 -2.12 2.66
N ILE A 63 -3.20 -1.90 2.54
CA ILE A 63 -4.18 -2.98 2.35
C ILE A 63 -3.95 -3.68 1.00
N ILE A 64 -3.83 -2.90 -0.08
CA ILE A 64 -3.65 -3.46 -1.43
C ILE A 64 -2.36 -4.29 -1.50
N ALA A 65 -1.31 -3.90 -0.80
CA ALA A 65 -0.05 -4.64 -0.77
C ALA A 65 -0.14 -6.03 -0.12
N ILE A 66 -1.11 -6.28 0.76
CA ILE A 66 -1.23 -7.55 1.50
C ILE A 66 -2.28 -8.50 0.92
N VAL A 67 -3.19 -8.02 0.06
CA VAL A 67 -4.21 -8.86 -0.56
C VAL A 67 -3.72 -9.49 -1.85
N ILE A 68 -4.37 -10.59 -2.24
CA ILE A 68 -4.14 -11.22 -3.53
C ILE A 68 -4.71 -10.32 -4.64
N TRP A 69 -3.89 -10.03 -5.64
CA TRP A 69 -4.34 -9.32 -6.84
C TRP A 69 -4.95 -10.30 -7.84
N TYR A 70 -6.03 -9.86 -8.48
CA TYR A 70 -6.72 -10.57 -9.55
C TYR A 70 -6.71 -9.71 -10.81
N GLU A 71 -6.81 -10.31 -11.99
CA GLU A 71 -7.02 -9.53 -13.23
C GLU A 71 -8.33 -8.73 -13.17
N ASP A 72 -9.33 -9.27 -12.47
CA ASP A 72 -10.57 -8.57 -12.15
C ASP A 72 -10.39 -7.67 -10.91
N TRP A 73 -10.56 -6.36 -11.14
CA TRP A 73 -10.40 -5.35 -10.10
C TRP A 73 -11.48 -5.43 -9.02
N GLU A 74 -12.69 -5.90 -9.35
CA GLU A 74 -13.78 -6.04 -8.38
C GLU A 74 -13.43 -7.12 -7.35
N ARG A 75 -12.84 -8.22 -7.81
CA ARG A 75 -12.39 -9.29 -6.92
C ARG A 75 -11.23 -8.85 -6.02
N THR A 76 -10.28 -8.07 -6.55
CA THR A 76 -9.19 -7.48 -5.73
C THR A 76 -9.76 -6.51 -4.69
N TYR A 77 -10.74 -5.69 -5.08
CA TYR A 77 -11.45 -4.79 -4.19
C TYR A 77 -12.22 -5.54 -3.10
N ASP A 78 -12.94 -6.62 -3.43
CA ASP A 78 -13.71 -7.40 -2.45
C ASP A 78 -12.83 -8.08 -1.40
N GLU A 79 -11.63 -8.54 -1.78
CA GLU A 79 -10.65 -9.02 -0.80
C GLU A 79 -10.14 -7.89 0.09
N ALA A 80 -9.78 -6.74 -0.50
CA ALA A 80 -9.28 -5.58 0.22
C ALA A 80 -10.31 -4.95 1.16
N ARG A 81 -11.60 -4.99 0.79
CA ARG A 81 -12.69 -4.35 1.52
C ARG A 81 -12.81 -4.85 2.95
N LYS A 82 -12.56 -6.13 3.19
CA LYS A 82 -12.58 -6.74 4.53
C LYS A 82 -11.58 -6.04 5.47
N TYR A 83 -10.37 -5.81 4.98
CA TYR A 83 -9.33 -5.10 5.71
C TYR A 83 -9.65 -3.61 5.86
N ALA A 84 -10.25 -3.00 4.82
CA ALA A 84 -10.63 -1.60 4.85
C ALA A 84 -11.69 -1.29 5.91
N ASP A 85 -12.70 -2.15 6.05
CA ASP A 85 -13.71 -2.00 7.08
C ASP A 85 -13.10 -2.15 8.49
N THR A 86 -12.21 -3.13 8.71
CA THR A 86 -11.47 -3.27 9.97
C THR A 86 -10.58 -2.04 10.25
N ALA A 87 -9.84 -1.56 9.25
CA ALA A 87 -8.97 -0.40 9.39
C ALA A 87 -9.75 0.86 9.80
N LYS A 88 -10.94 1.09 9.23
CA LYS A 88 -11.80 2.22 9.62
C LYS A 88 -12.20 2.17 11.09
N ASN A 89 -12.65 1.01 11.56
CA ASN A 89 -13.00 0.83 12.96
C ASN A 89 -11.80 1.11 13.87
N VAL A 90 -10.62 0.61 13.51
CA VAL A 90 -9.39 0.85 14.28
C VAL A 90 -8.99 2.32 14.27
N ILE A 91 -9.04 3.00 13.12
CA ILE A 91 -8.74 4.44 13.01
C ILE A 91 -9.63 5.23 13.99
N ASP A 92 -10.93 4.98 13.98
CA ASP A 92 -11.87 5.68 14.86
C ASP A 92 -11.60 5.35 16.34
N ARG A 93 -11.33 4.07 16.65
CA ARG A 93 -11.02 3.62 18.01
C ARG A 93 -9.72 4.23 18.53
N VAL A 94 -8.68 4.32 17.70
CA VAL A 94 -7.40 4.96 18.04
C VAL A 94 -7.57 6.46 18.22
N ARG A 95 -8.26 7.16 17.31
CA ARG A 95 -8.56 8.59 17.47
C ARG A 95 -9.32 8.88 18.75
N ASN A 96 -10.30 8.06 19.09
CA ASN A 96 -11.07 8.18 20.34
C ASN A 96 -10.18 7.96 21.57
N TYR A 97 -9.31 6.95 21.54
CA TYR A 97 -8.33 6.72 22.60
C TYR A 97 -7.42 7.93 22.80
N LEU A 98 -6.77 8.41 21.73
CA LEU A 98 -5.85 9.56 21.77
C LEU A 98 -6.55 10.84 22.25
N ASN A 99 -7.79 11.07 21.83
CA ASN A 99 -8.61 12.18 22.34
C ASN A 99 -8.86 12.06 23.85
N SER A 100 -9.19 10.86 24.34
CA SER A 100 -9.47 10.61 25.76
C SER A 100 -8.23 10.76 26.65
N THR A 101 -7.04 10.43 26.12
CA THR A 101 -5.75 10.56 26.81
C THR A 101 -5.05 11.90 26.55
N ARG A 102 -5.68 12.80 25.78
CA ARG A 102 -5.19 14.14 25.41
C ARG A 102 -3.87 14.12 24.63
N GLN A 103 -3.62 13.05 23.86
CA GLN A 103 -2.47 12.91 22.97
C GLN A 103 -2.80 13.47 21.58
N TYR A 104 -3.13 14.77 21.52
CA TYR A 104 -3.62 15.41 20.31
C TYR A 104 -2.57 15.54 19.20
N ASP A 105 -1.30 15.59 19.57
CA ASP A 105 -0.16 15.63 18.66
C ASP A 105 0.00 14.36 17.82
N LEU A 106 -0.54 13.23 18.29
CA LEU A 106 -0.53 11.96 17.57
C LEU A 106 -1.69 11.81 16.58
N LEU A 107 -2.73 12.66 16.64
CA LEU A 107 -3.93 12.50 15.83
C LEU A 107 -3.65 12.60 14.31
N SER A 108 -2.68 13.41 13.91
CA SER A 108 -2.29 13.55 12.49
C SER A 108 -1.59 12.31 11.93
N TYR A 109 -1.09 11.42 12.79
CA TYR A 109 -0.30 10.25 12.39
C TYR A 109 -1.09 8.94 12.46
N VAL A 110 -2.37 8.96 12.88
CA VAL A 110 -3.14 7.73 13.09
C VAL A 110 -3.19 6.88 11.84
N ASP A 111 -3.46 7.49 10.69
CA ASP A 111 -3.56 6.79 9.42
C ASP A 111 -2.22 6.13 9.01
N GLU A 112 -1.09 6.81 9.23
CA GLU A 112 0.25 6.26 8.99
C GLU A 112 0.54 5.09 9.94
N CYS A 113 0.23 5.22 11.23
CA CYS A 113 0.40 4.12 12.19
C CYS A 113 -0.45 2.90 11.84
N VAL A 114 -1.68 3.12 11.36
CA VAL A 114 -2.56 2.02 10.93
C VAL A 114 -2.00 1.36 9.67
N ALA A 115 -1.55 2.14 8.69
CA ALA A 115 -0.90 1.62 7.49
C ALA A 115 0.34 0.76 7.84
N ASP A 116 1.23 1.28 8.69
CA ASP A 116 2.43 0.56 9.16
C ASP A 116 2.08 -0.72 9.93
N SER A 117 0.98 -0.70 10.69
CA SER A 117 0.49 -1.88 11.41
C SER A 117 -0.03 -2.93 10.44
N ILE A 118 -0.80 -2.55 9.42
CA ILE A 118 -1.29 -3.43 8.37
C ILE A 118 -0.11 -4.08 7.63
N SER A 119 0.90 -3.29 7.24
CA SER A 119 2.09 -3.81 6.56
C SER A 119 2.89 -4.79 7.42
N GLN A 120 2.91 -4.62 8.74
CA GLN A 120 3.65 -5.51 9.64
C GLN A 120 2.86 -6.77 10.03
N LEU A 121 1.55 -6.67 10.19
CA LEU A 121 0.68 -7.80 10.55
C LEU A 121 0.28 -8.65 9.34
N GLY A 122 0.26 -8.07 8.14
CA GLY A 122 -0.23 -8.75 6.94
C GLY A 122 -1.67 -9.24 7.13
N ASN A 123 -1.90 -10.54 6.92
CA ASN A 123 -3.24 -11.14 7.03
C ASN A 123 -3.83 -11.08 8.45
N GLU A 124 -3.00 -10.96 9.49
CA GLU A 124 -3.47 -10.82 10.88
C GLU A 124 -4.19 -9.48 11.13
N ALA A 125 -4.03 -8.51 10.24
CA ALA A 125 -4.69 -7.21 10.31
C ALA A 125 -6.23 -7.29 10.21
N LEU A 126 -6.82 -8.43 9.81
CA LEU A 126 -8.27 -8.64 9.89
C LEU A 126 -8.78 -8.73 11.33
N ASN A 127 -7.92 -9.07 12.29
CA ASN A 127 -8.28 -9.05 13.71
C ASN A 127 -8.22 -7.60 14.21
N GLU A 128 -9.39 -6.99 14.42
CA GLU A 128 -9.53 -5.60 14.85
C GLU A 128 -8.77 -5.29 16.15
N ASP A 129 -8.82 -6.19 17.15
CA ASP A 129 -8.14 -5.98 18.43
C ASP A 129 -6.62 -6.09 18.29
N GLU A 130 -6.12 -7.01 17.45
CA GLU A 130 -4.69 -7.12 17.18
C GLU A 130 -4.19 -5.88 16.45
N LEU A 131 -4.89 -5.47 15.38
CA LEU A 131 -4.56 -4.26 14.62
C LEU A 131 -4.59 -3.01 15.52
N TYR A 132 -5.60 -2.87 16.37
CA TYR A 132 -5.70 -1.78 17.34
C TYR A 132 -4.52 -1.76 18.32
N ASN A 133 -4.23 -2.89 18.97
CA ASN A 133 -3.17 -2.99 19.97
C ASN A 133 -1.79 -2.69 19.34
N TYR A 134 -1.56 -3.20 18.14
CA TYR A 134 -0.33 -2.94 17.39
C TYR A 134 -0.21 -1.48 16.98
N THR A 135 -1.30 -0.87 16.51
CA THR A 135 -1.35 0.55 16.11
C THR A 135 -1.03 1.47 17.29
N ILE A 136 -1.64 1.27 18.45
CA ILE A 136 -1.35 2.08 19.65
C ILE A 136 0.13 2.00 20.03
N ARG A 137 0.72 0.79 19.95
CA ARG A 137 2.14 0.58 20.25
C ARG A 137 3.05 1.32 19.27
N LEU A 138 2.71 1.33 17.98
CA LEU A 138 3.46 2.05 16.95
C LEU A 138 3.31 3.56 17.08
N CYS A 139 2.08 4.08 17.17
CA CYS A 139 1.82 5.51 17.34
C CYS A 139 2.54 6.09 18.56
N SER A 140 2.60 5.34 19.67
CA SER A 140 3.37 5.74 20.86
C SER A 140 4.89 5.72 20.64
N ARG A 141 5.40 4.91 19.70
CA ARG A 141 6.82 4.86 19.33
C ARG A 141 7.21 5.96 18.36
N THR A 142 6.33 6.35 17.44
CA THR A 142 6.58 7.44 16.47
C THR A 142 6.91 8.74 17.18
N GLN A 143 6.30 9.02 18.34
CA GLN A 143 6.62 10.15 19.23
C GLN A 143 8.11 10.16 19.67
N ASN A 144 8.71 8.99 19.92
CA ASN A 144 10.12 8.89 20.30
C ASN A 144 11.09 8.92 19.11
N ASN A 145 10.59 8.65 17.89
CA ASN A 145 11.41 8.48 16.69
C ASN A 145 11.24 9.61 15.64
N GLN A 146 10.36 10.58 15.88
CA GLN A 146 10.28 11.83 15.10
C GLN A 146 11.59 12.65 15.16
N VAL A 147 12.56 12.27 16.00
CA VAL A 147 13.93 12.80 16.00
C VAL A 147 14.76 12.30 14.80
N TYR A 148 14.40 11.18 14.14
CA TYR A 148 15.29 10.54 13.17
C TYR A 148 14.84 10.49 11.70
N TYR A 149 13.55 10.63 11.38
CA TYR A 149 13.10 10.48 9.97
C TYR A 149 13.26 11.72 9.09
N TRP A 150 13.50 12.91 9.67
CA TRP A 150 13.86 14.11 8.89
C TRP A 150 15.34 14.19 8.50
N ALA A 151 16.18 13.23 8.92
CA ALA A 151 17.61 13.20 8.61
C ALA A 151 17.99 12.31 7.41
N VAL A 152 17.02 11.58 6.81
CA VAL A 152 17.31 10.59 5.74
C VAL A 152 16.70 10.98 4.39
N ILE A 153 15.96 12.09 4.30
CA ILE A 153 15.42 12.62 3.02
C ILE A 153 16.01 14.01 2.71
N SER A 154 17.25 14.25 3.11
CA SER A 154 17.98 15.48 2.80
C SER A 154 19.46 15.25 2.53
N ASP A 155 19.78 14.21 1.74
CA ASP A 155 21.06 14.06 1.02
C ASP A 155 20.80 13.58 -0.41
#